data_AF-A0A968YVY3-F1
#
_entry.id   AF-A0A968YVY3-F1
#
_cell.length_a   1.000
_cell.length_b   1.000
_cell.length_c   1.000
_cell.angle_alpha   90.00
_cell.angle_beta   90.00
_cell.angle_gamma   90.00
#
_symmetry.space_group_name_H-M   'P 1'
#
loop_
_entity.id
_entity.type
_entity.pdbx_description
1 polymer ?
#
loop_
_entity_poly.entity_id
_entity_poly.type
_entity_poly.pdbx_seq_one_letter_code
_entity_poly.pdbx_strand_id
1 'polypeptide(L)'
;MLGVLAVQFLQANISKFLQTLKVGKSGQTFIVNRSGGLIATSTHQPLFKENGAEILPIAAIDSQNALIQATAQQVENQYKGFSEIPDETLVQFKFQNTLQLAQVAHYNNKFGLDWRVITVIPQKDFTQGLEATAHQSFLLGLSALAVSVVLGLLATRWLVRPLLALSTAAQQIGKSEFDPSSLTPLTQRTDEIGQLVRVFQEMFQVVHDREQSLNTRVQELTDETDKLKKDERLARSSGNSSLRDLLQRSQHLRLEVAQNVMQLPDLLQSMPFFSTLDDLELQALMALGREQRFAAREVICHENEKEEQFYIVLSGRVEVYIEKFNLALSTLNAGSFFGEISLLLNIPRTATIKTLDPSILFVLDRHNFQILYQKYAVLAGQIDQKVQERQMALEKSKTELQGMNLPGDDSALTQNFLLWSRQRLKTLLGM
;
A
#
# COMPACT_ATOMS: atom_id res chain seq x y z
N MET A 1 -10.39 -61.76 -70.40
CA MET A 1 -9.27 -60.84 -70.10
C MET A 1 -9.67 -59.39 -69.79
N LEU A 2 -10.93 -58.94 -69.96
CA LEU A 2 -11.33 -57.57 -69.56
C LEU A 2 -11.48 -57.36 -68.04
N GLY A 3 -11.79 -58.40 -67.26
CA GLY A 3 -11.99 -58.27 -65.81
C GLY A 3 -10.70 -58.01 -65.01
N VAL A 4 -9.55 -58.50 -65.48
CA VAL A 4 -8.25 -58.33 -64.80
C VAL A 4 -7.68 -56.92 -65.04
N LEU A 5 -7.91 -56.35 -66.23
CA LEU A 5 -7.50 -54.99 -66.59
C LEU A 5 -8.26 -53.90 -65.83
N ALA A 6 -9.55 -54.09 -65.55
CA ALA A 6 -10.36 -53.12 -64.80
C ALA A 6 -9.95 -53.00 -63.32
N VAL A 7 -9.54 -54.10 -62.70
CA VAL A 7 -9.04 -54.12 -61.31
C VAL A 7 -7.67 -53.45 -61.19
N GLN A 8 -6.79 -53.67 -62.18
CA GLN A 8 -5.47 -53.03 -62.24
C GLN A 8 -5.56 -51.50 -62.38
N PHE A 9 -6.55 -50.99 -63.13
CA PHE A 9 -6.75 -49.56 -63.33
C PHE A 9 -7.27 -48.84 -62.07
N LEU A 10 -8.13 -49.51 -61.28
CA LEU A 10 -8.69 -48.94 -60.05
C LEU A 10 -7.63 -48.80 -58.94
N GLN A 11 -6.74 -49.79 -58.82
CA GLN A 11 -5.72 -49.85 -57.77
C GLN A 11 -4.57 -48.83 -57.98
N ALA A 12 -4.20 -48.58 -59.24
CA ALA A 12 -3.23 -47.54 -59.61
C ALA A 12 -3.75 -46.14 -59.23
N ASN A 13 -5.05 -45.88 -59.39
CA ASN A 13 -5.66 -44.60 -59.04
C ASN A 13 -5.72 -44.38 -57.52
N ILE A 14 -5.98 -45.41 -56.73
CA ILE A 14 -5.98 -45.32 -55.26
C ILE A 14 -4.56 -45.01 -54.75
N SER A 15 -3.53 -45.69 -55.27
CA SER A 15 -2.15 -45.38 -54.89
C SER A 15 -1.74 -43.96 -55.27
N LYS A 16 -2.13 -43.49 -56.47
CA LYS A 16 -1.91 -42.10 -56.90
C LYS A 16 -2.61 -41.11 -55.96
N PHE A 17 -3.84 -41.41 -55.51
CA PHE A 17 -4.53 -40.59 -54.51
C PHE A 17 -3.79 -40.57 -53.16
N LEU A 18 -3.38 -41.73 -52.64
CA LEU A 18 -2.63 -41.81 -51.39
C LEU A 18 -1.30 -41.05 -51.45
N GLN A 19 -0.63 -41.04 -52.61
CA GLN A 19 0.59 -40.26 -52.83
C GLN A 19 0.34 -38.74 -52.80
N THR A 20 -0.87 -38.28 -53.12
CA THR A 20 -1.24 -36.85 -52.97
C THR A 20 -1.62 -36.47 -51.55
N LEU A 21 -1.93 -37.46 -50.69
CA LEU A 21 -2.32 -37.22 -49.31
C LEU A 21 -1.10 -36.85 -48.47
N LYS A 22 -1.08 -35.65 -47.89
CA LYS A 22 -0.03 -35.23 -46.96
C LYS A 22 -0.40 -35.64 -45.54
N VAL A 23 0.24 -36.71 -45.06
CA VAL A 23 0.09 -37.20 -43.69
C VAL A 23 1.33 -36.82 -42.90
N GLY A 24 1.21 -35.79 -42.05
CA GLY A 24 2.38 -35.24 -41.35
C GLY A 24 3.44 -34.71 -42.33
N LYS A 25 4.72 -34.75 -41.93
CA LYS A 25 5.85 -34.40 -42.81
C LYS A 25 6.44 -35.63 -43.49
N SER A 26 6.44 -36.76 -42.79
CA SER A 26 7.08 -38.01 -43.20
C SER A 26 6.21 -39.25 -42.97
N GLY A 27 4.92 -39.06 -42.63
CA GLY A 27 3.96 -40.14 -42.49
C GLY A 27 3.66 -40.85 -43.80
N GLN A 28 3.23 -42.09 -43.70
CA GLN A 28 2.91 -42.95 -44.84
C GLN A 28 1.56 -43.62 -44.62
N THR A 29 0.80 -43.79 -45.69
CA THR A 29 -0.48 -44.50 -45.67
C THR A 29 -0.42 -45.65 -46.66
N PHE A 30 -0.92 -46.81 -46.24
CA PHE A 30 -1.04 -47.97 -47.11
C PHE A 30 -2.32 -48.75 -46.80
N ILE A 31 -2.79 -49.50 -47.78
CA ILE A 31 -4.02 -50.28 -47.70
C ILE A 31 -3.67 -51.72 -47.93
N VAL A 32 -4.16 -52.61 -47.06
CA VAL A 32 -4.00 -54.06 -47.18
C VAL A 32 -5.35 -54.76 -47.25
N ASN A 33 -5.39 -55.92 -47.90
CA ASN A 33 -6.56 -56.80 -47.85
C ASN A 33 -6.55 -57.64 -46.56
N ARG A 34 -7.60 -58.45 -46.38
CA ARG A 34 -7.74 -59.39 -45.25
C ARG A 34 -6.55 -60.35 -45.04
N SER A 35 -5.84 -60.73 -46.11
CA SER A 35 -4.67 -61.63 -46.05
C SER A 35 -3.34 -60.88 -45.90
N GLY A 36 -3.33 -59.56 -45.69
CA GLY A 36 -2.11 -58.75 -45.56
C GLY A 36 -1.43 -58.39 -46.88
N GLY A 37 -2.05 -58.70 -48.02
CA GLY A 37 -1.59 -58.29 -49.35
C GLY A 37 -1.77 -56.80 -49.56
N LEU A 38 -0.73 -56.13 -50.06
CA LEU A 38 -0.72 -54.69 -50.29
C LEU A 38 -1.60 -54.31 -51.48
N ILE A 39 -2.62 -53.50 -51.23
CA ILE A 39 -3.54 -52.97 -52.24
C ILE A 39 -3.05 -51.61 -52.74
N ALA A 40 -2.68 -50.70 -51.85
CA ALA A 40 -2.24 -49.37 -52.26
C ALA A 40 -1.25 -48.78 -51.25
N THR A 41 -0.45 -47.82 -51.68
CA THR A 41 0.52 -47.14 -50.81
C THR A 41 0.76 -45.71 -51.26
N SER A 42 1.00 -44.82 -50.29
CA SER A 42 1.45 -43.44 -50.50
C SER A 42 2.93 -43.35 -50.92
N THR A 43 3.63 -44.47 -51.04
CA THR A 43 5.03 -44.55 -51.44
C THR A 43 5.18 -45.01 -52.89
N HIS A 44 6.34 -44.77 -53.51
CA HIS A 44 6.63 -45.23 -54.87
C HIS A 44 7.30 -46.61 -54.81
N GLN A 45 6.51 -47.68 -54.67
CA GLN A 45 6.98 -49.07 -54.71
C GLN A 45 6.06 -49.96 -55.54
N PRO A 46 6.56 -51.07 -56.13
CA PRO A 46 5.72 -52.04 -56.81
C PRO A 46 4.76 -52.72 -55.82
N LEU A 47 3.55 -53.04 -56.28
CA LEU A 47 2.51 -53.71 -55.49
C LEU A 47 2.45 -55.23 -55.76
N PHE A 48 3.10 -55.68 -56.83
CA PHE A 48 3.08 -57.07 -57.30
C PHE A 48 4.50 -57.55 -57.59
N LYS A 49 4.73 -58.85 -57.36
CA LYS A 49 5.92 -59.57 -57.81
C LYS A 49 5.54 -60.45 -58.99
N GLU A 50 6.35 -60.42 -60.04
CA GLU A 50 6.23 -61.33 -61.18
C GLU A 50 6.98 -62.64 -60.83
N ASN A 51 6.27 -63.76 -60.80
CA ASN A 51 6.85 -65.09 -60.63
C ASN A 51 6.49 -65.95 -61.85
N GLY A 52 7.28 -65.84 -62.92
CA GLY A 52 6.98 -66.48 -64.19
C GLY A 52 5.74 -65.89 -64.86
N ALA A 53 4.70 -66.69 -65.08
CA ALA A 53 3.44 -66.25 -65.70
C ALA A 53 2.38 -65.73 -64.69
N GLU A 54 2.66 -65.80 -63.39
CA GLU A 54 1.73 -65.37 -62.35
C GLU A 54 2.16 -64.03 -61.71
N ILE A 55 1.18 -63.13 -61.56
CA ILE A 55 1.34 -61.84 -60.89
C ILE A 55 0.75 -61.99 -59.48
N LEU A 56 1.62 -62.02 -58.46
CA LEU A 56 1.21 -62.19 -57.07
C LEU A 56 1.31 -60.86 -56.30
N PRO A 57 0.32 -60.50 -55.46
CA PRO A 57 0.38 -59.30 -54.63
C PRO A 57 1.49 -59.44 -53.58
N ILE A 58 2.23 -58.35 -53.35
CA ILE A 58 3.27 -58.30 -52.32
C ILE A 58 2.59 -58.19 -50.95
N ALA A 59 2.94 -59.06 -50.01
CA ALA A 59 2.50 -58.92 -48.63
C ALA A 59 3.11 -57.66 -48.00
N ALA A 60 2.35 -56.93 -47.16
CA ALA A 60 2.85 -55.70 -46.56
C ALA A 60 4.08 -55.94 -45.65
N ILE A 61 4.21 -57.13 -45.08
CA ILE A 61 5.40 -57.59 -44.35
C ILE A 61 6.64 -57.81 -45.23
N ASP A 62 6.45 -57.98 -46.54
CA ASP A 62 7.51 -58.14 -47.55
C ASP A 62 7.70 -56.87 -48.39
N SER A 63 7.17 -55.75 -47.91
CA SER A 63 7.24 -54.44 -48.55
C SER A 63 8.69 -53.98 -48.70
N GLN A 64 9.04 -53.37 -49.85
CA GLN A 64 10.37 -52.78 -50.07
C GLN A 64 10.58 -51.52 -49.22
N ASN A 65 9.50 -50.81 -48.89
CA ASN A 65 9.55 -49.72 -47.94
C ASN A 65 9.67 -50.25 -46.50
N ALA A 66 10.77 -49.90 -45.84
CA ALA A 66 11.11 -50.35 -44.49
C ALA A 66 10.11 -49.90 -43.40
N LEU A 67 9.48 -48.72 -43.55
CA LEU A 67 8.49 -48.25 -42.58
C LEU A 67 7.17 -49.01 -42.73
N ILE A 68 6.71 -49.25 -43.95
CA ILE A 68 5.52 -50.08 -44.23
C ILE A 68 5.75 -51.51 -43.73
N GLN A 69 6.91 -52.09 -44.03
CA GLN A 69 7.29 -53.42 -43.56
C GLN A 69 7.29 -53.51 -42.03
N ALA A 70 7.97 -52.58 -41.35
CA ALA A 70 8.01 -52.55 -39.89
C ALA A 70 6.62 -52.35 -39.27
N THR A 71 5.79 -51.50 -39.87
CA THR A 71 4.40 -51.26 -39.44
C THR A 71 3.57 -52.54 -39.60
N ALA A 72 3.64 -53.18 -40.77
CA ALA A 72 2.91 -54.39 -41.07
C ALA A 72 3.31 -55.54 -40.13
N GLN A 73 4.60 -55.73 -39.89
CA GLN A 73 5.11 -56.73 -38.96
C GLN A 73 4.61 -56.47 -37.53
N GLN A 74 4.60 -55.21 -37.10
CA GLN A 74 4.11 -54.86 -35.75
C GLN A 74 2.61 -55.12 -35.61
N VAL A 75 1.82 -54.73 -36.60
CA VAL A 75 0.37 -54.95 -36.62
C VAL A 75 0.06 -56.45 -36.63
N GLU A 76 0.75 -57.23 -37.45
CA GLU A 76 0.57 -58.69 -37.54
C GLU A 76 0.98 -59.39 -36.24
N ASN A 77 2.11 -59.01 -35.65
CA ASN A 77 2.57 -59.58 -34.37
C ASN A 77 1.58 -59.30 -33.23
N GLN A 78 0.97 -58.10 -33.21
CA GLN A 78 0.07 -57.68 -32.14
C GLN A 78 -1.32 -58.33 -32.26
N TYR A 79 -1.84 -58.51 -33.48
CA TYR A 79 -3.20 -58.98 -33.74
C TYR A 79 -3.28 -60.39 -34.36
N LYS A 80 -2.15 -61.09 -34.49
CA LYS A 80 -2.04 -62.43 -35.10
C LYS A 80 -2.64 -62.49 -36.52
N GLY A 81 -2.52 -61.40 -37.27
CA GLY A 81 -3.00 -61.26 -38.64
C GLY A 81 -3.86 -60.01 -38.88
N PHE A 82 -4.19 -59.76 -40.15
CA PHE A 82 -4.93 -58.56 -40.59
C PHE A 82 -6.46 -58.71 -40.57
N SER A 83 -6.95 -59.92 -40.28
CA SER A 83 -8.40 -60.24 -40.28
C SER A 83 -9.11 -59.81 -39.00
N GLU A 84 -8.43 -59.87 -37.85
CA GLU A 84 -9.05 -59.72 -36.51
C GLU A 84 -8.78 -58.36 -35.87
N ILE A 85 -8.32 -57.37 -36.64
CA ILE A 85 -7.99 -56.04 -36.13
C ILE A 85 -9.30 -55.29 -35.80
N PRO A 86 -9.48 -54.79 -34.56
CA PRO A 86 -10.61 -53.94 -34.20
C PRO A 86 -10.63 -52.62 -34.98
N ASP A 87 -11.82 -52.04 -35.13
CA ASP A 87 -11.99 -50.74 -35.78
C ASP A 87 -11.20 -49.63 -35.04
N GLU A 88 -10.55 -48.75 -35.82
CA GLU A 88 -9.81 -47.57 -35.35
C GLU A 88 -8.73 -47.86 -34.29
N THR A 89 -7.98 -48.94 -34.48
CA THR A 89 -6.90 -49.33 -33.58
C THR A 89 -5.66 -48.43 -33.74
N LEU A 90 -5.05 -48.03 -32.63
CA LEU A 90 -3.75 -47.37 -32.60
C LEU A 90 -2.65 -48.34 -32.19
N VAL A 91 -1.64 -48.50 -33.05
CA VAL A 91 -0.45 -49.31 -32.81
C VAL A 91 0.75 -48.39 -32.65
N GLN A 92 1.50 -48.57 -31.56
CA GLN A 92 2.69 -47.77 -31.26
C GLN A 92 3.93 -48.65 -31.30
N PHE A 93 4.98 -48.19 -31.99
CA PHE A 93 6.25 -48.91 -32.05
C PHE A 93 7.41 -47.97 -32.32
N LYS A 94 8.64 -48.42 -32.03
CA LYS A 94 9.85 -47.65 -32.33
C LYS A 94 10.41 -48.09 -33.68
N PHE A 95 10.63 -47.13 -34.57
CA PHE A 95 11.33 -47.34 -35.85
C PHE A 95 12.42 -46.29 -35.98
N GLN A 96 13.67 -46.72 -36.25
CA GLN A 96 14.84 -45.84 -36.33
C GLN A 96 14.93 -44.88 -35.12
N ASN A 97 14.73 -45.43 -33.91
CA ASN A 97 14.74 -44.71 -32.63
C ASN A 97 13.68 -43.59 -32.47
N THR A 98 12.70 -43.53 -33.37
CA THR A 98 11.57 -42.58 -33.28
C THR A 98 10.29 -43.37 -33.00
N LEU A 99 9.45 -42.89 -32.07
CA LEU A 99 8.14 -43.48 -31.82
C LEU A 99 7.23 -43.21 -33.02
N GLN A 100 6.66 -44.27 -33.56
CA GLN A 100 5.71 -44.27 -34.67
C GLN A 100 4.31 -44.54 -34.12
N LEU A 101 3.34 -43.79 -34.63
CA LEU A 101 1.93 -43.93 -34.31
C LEU A 101 1.23 -44.42 -35.59
N ALA A 102 0.84 -45.70 -35.62
CA ALA A 102 0.12 -46.30 -36.74
C ALA A 102 -1.35 -46.47 -36.39
N GLN A 103 -2.22 -45.75 -37.09
CA GLN A 103 -3.66 -45.91 -36.99
C GLN A 103 -4.15 -46.89 -38.04
N VAL A 104 -4.94 -47.87 -37.63
CA VAL A 104 -5.54 -48.89 -38.51
C VAL A 104 -7.05 -48.70 -38.53
N ALA A 105 -7.59 -48.30 -39.69
CA ALA A 105 -9.02 -48.17 -39.92
C ALA A 105 -9.53 -49.35 -40.76
N HIS A 106 -10.69 -49.89 -40.38
CA HIS A 106 -11.39 -50.90 -41.17
C HIS A 106 -12.28 -50.23 -42.22
N TYR A 107 -12.21 -50.70 -43.45
CA TYR A 107 -13.20 -50.42 -44.47
C TYR A 107 -13.85 -51.74 -44.93
N ASN A 108 -15.12 -51.91 -44.61
CA ASN A 108 -15.95 -52.99 -45.17
C ASN A 108 -17.10 -52.41 -46.00
N ASN A 109 -17.55 -53.15 -47.02
CA ASN A 109 -18.79 -52.82 -47.71
C ASN A 109 -19.68 -54.04 -47.99
N LYS A 110 -20.94 -53.78 -48.38
CA LYS A 110 -21.92 -54.82 -48.76
C LYS A 110 -21.53 -55.64 -50.00
N PHE A 111 -20.51 -55.22 -50.73
CA PHE A 111 -19.97 -55.92 -51.90
C PHE A 111 -18.81 -56.86 -51.54
N GLY A 112 -18.54 -57.05 -50.24
CA GLY A 112 -17.54 -58.01 -49.74
C GLY A 112 -16.09 -57.48 -49.78
N LEU A 113 -15.89 -56.17 -49.96
CA LEU A 113 -14.56 -55.59 -49.78
C LEU A 113 -14.22 -55.51 -48.29
N ASP A 114 -13.03 -55.99 -47.93
CA ASP A 114 -12.51 -56.02 -46.56
C ASP A 114 -11.06 -55.52 -46.58
N TRP A 115 -10.91 -54.21 -46.36
CA TRP A 115 -9.64 -53.48 -46.47
C TRP A 115 -9.26 -52.85 -45.13
N ARG A 116 -7.96 -52.83 -44.83
CA ARG A 116 -7.40 -52.09 -43.70
C ARG A 116 -6.60 -50.93 -44.23
N VAL A 117 -6.98 -49.71 -43.86
CA VAL A 117 -6.24 -48.49 -44.17
C VAL A 117 -5.33 -48.19 -42.98
N ILE A 118 -4.03 -48.26 -43.20
CA ILE A 118 -3.02 -48.10 -42.17
C ILE A 118 -2.26 -46.81 -42.45
N THR A 119 -2.30 -45.89 -41.50
CA THR A 119 -1.62 -44.60 -41.57
C THR A 119 -0.61 -44.51 -40.45
N VAL A 120 0.68 -44.42 -40.77
CA VAL A 120 1.77 -44.33 -39.81
C VAL A 120 2.41 -42.96 -39.83
N ILE A 121 2.54 -42.32 -38.66
CA ILE A 121 3.10 -40.98 -38.50
C ILE A 121 4.14 -40.99 -37.37
N PRO A 122 5.36 -40.45 -37.59
CA PRO A 122 6.33 -40.30 -36.51
C PRO A 122 5.90 -39.25 -35.49
N GLN A 123 6.09 -39.53 -34.20
CA GLN A 123 5.82 -38.56 -33.12
C GLN A 123 6.60 -37.25 -33.31
N LYS A 124 7.81 -37.33 -33.86
CA LYS A 124 8.68 -36.18 -34.13
C LYS A 124 8.04 -35.14 -35.06
N ASP A 125 7.16 -35.57 -35.97
CA ASP A 125 6.46 -34.65 -36.88
C ASP A 125 5.53 -33.69 -36.11
N PHE A 126 5.01 -34.12 -34.95
CA PHE A 126 4.21 -33.29 -34.05
C PHE A 126 5.07 -32.45 -33.10
N THR A 127 6.16 -33.01 -32.57
CA THR A 127 6.97 -32.32 -31.54
C THR A 127 7.93 -31.27 -32.10
N GLN A 128 8.36 -31.40 -33.36
CA GLN A 128 9.34 -30.48 -33.95
C GLN A 128 8.86 -29.01 -34.02
N GLY A 129 7.54 -28.77 -34.14
CA GLY A 129 6.98 -27.42 -34.07
C GLY A 129 6.96 -26.84 -32.64
N LEU A 130 6.84 -27.72 -31.64
CA LEU A 130 6.79 -27.34 -30.23
C LEU A 130 8.18 -27.00 -29.68
N GLU A 131 9.21 -27.77 -30.05
CA GLU A 131 10.60 -27.58 -29.61
C GLU A 131 11.22 -26.26 -30.11
N ALA A 132 10.94 -25.87 -31.36
CA ALA A 132 11.46 -24.62 -31.92
C ALA A 132 10.92 -23.38 -31.16
N THR A 133 9.67 -23.45 -30.72
CA THR A 133 9.02 -22.37 -29.95
C THR A 133 9.57 -22.30 -28.52
N ALA A 134 9.90 -23.44 -27.92
CA ALA A 134 10.42 -23.50 -26.55
C ALA A 134 11.74 -22.74 -26.36
N HIS A 135 12.68 -22.81 -27.32
CA HIS A 135 13.94 -22.07 -27.23
C HIS A 135 13.76 -20.55 -27.27
N GLN A 136 12.84 -20.04 -28.10
CA GLN A 136 12.56 -18.61 -28.17
C GLN A 136 11.90 -18.10 -26.88
N SER A 137 10.95 -18.86 -26.33
CA SER A 137 10.34 -18.53 -25.03
C SER A 137 11.36 -18.52 -23.90
N PHE A 138 12.33 -19.44 -23.90
CA PHE A 138 13.39 -19.48 -22.89
C PHE A 138 14.29 -18.23 -22.95
N LEU A 139 14.72 -17.82 -24.15
CA LEU A 139 15.55 -16.61 -24.32
C LEU A 139 14.80 -15.34 -23.90
N LEU A 140 13.52 -15.23 -24.23
CA LEU A 140 12.67 -14.11 -23.78
C LEU A 140 12.50 -14.10 -22.26
N GLY A 141 12.33 -15.27 -21.64
CA GLY A 141 12.27 -15.37 -20.18
C GLY A 141 13.57 -14.93 -19.51
N LEU A 142 14.72 -15.34 -20.06
CA LEU A 142 16.04 -14.97 -19.53
C LEU A 142 16.30 -13.45 -19.65
N SER A 143 15.94 -12.84 -20.77
CA SER A 143 16.10 -11.40 -20.95
C SER A 143 15.18 -10.59 -20.04
N ALA A 144 13.92 -11.02 -19.88
CA ALA A 144 12.98 -10.41 -18.95
C ALA A 144 13.50 -10.48 -17.50
N LEU A 145 14.06 -11.62 -17.09
CA LEU A 145 14.68 -11.78 -15.77
C LEU A 145 15.87 -10.83 -15.60
N ALA A 146 16.76 -10.75 -16.58
CA ALA A 146 17.93 -9.87 -16.53
C ALA A 146 17.52 -8.40 -16.39
N VAL A 147 16.52 -7.95 -17.16
CA VAL A 147 15.97 -6.59 -17.06
C VAL A 147 15.38 -6.34 -15.67
N SER A 148 14.63 -7.29 -15.13
CA SER A 148 14.05 -7.17 -13.78
C SER A 148 15.11 -7.02 -12.70
N VAL A 149 16.19 -7.81 -12.77
CA VAL A 149 17.33 -7.71 -11.83
C VAL A 149 18.01 -6.34 -11.95
N VAL A 150 18.25 -5.86 -13.18
CA VAL A 150 18.87 -4.54 -13.41
C VAL A 150 18.00 -3.42 -12.85
N LEU A 151 16.69 -3.45 -13.11
CA LEU A 151 15.75 -2.47 -12.56
C LEU A 151 15.70 -2.51 -11.03
N GLY A 152 15.72 -3.70 -10.42
CA GLY A 152 15.78 -3.86 -8.97
C GLY A 152 17.05 -3.27 -8.35
N LEU A 153 18.21 -3.49 -8.99
CA LEU A 153 19.49 -2.91 -8.56
C LEU A 153 19.50 -1.38 -8.72
N LEU A 154 18.92 -0.86 -9.80
CA LEU A 154 18.76 0.59 -10.00
C LEU A 154 17.84 1.21 -8.95
N ALA A 155 16.66 0.61 -8.70
CA ALA A 155 15.73 1.07 -7.68
C ALA A 155 16.37 1.06 -6.29
N THR A 156 17.15 0.02 -5.96
CA THR A 156 17.89 -0.04 -4.67
C THR A 156 18.89 1.11 -4.53
N ARG A 157 19.64 1.44 -5.59
CA ARG A 157 20.59 2.56 -5.55
C ARG A 157 19.88 3.92 -5.55
N TRP A 158 18.73 4.03 -6.22
CA TRP A 158 18.02 5.28 -6.42
C TRP A 158 17.09 5.65 -5.25
N LEU A 159 16.48 4.66 -4.58
CA LEU A 159 15.54 4.85 -3.46
C LEU A 159 16.12 4.48 -2.10
N VAL A 160 16.64 3.26 -1.96
CA VAL A 160 16.99 2.69 -0.65
C VAL A 160 18.20 3.39 -0.04
N ARG A 161 19.25 3.66 -0.83
CA ARG A 161 20.45 4.33 -0.32
C ARG A 161 20.18 5.72 0.29
N PRO A 162 19.48 6.65 -0.40
CA PRO A 162 19.10 7.93 0.19
C PRO A 162 18.24 7.80 1.45
N LEU A 163 17.28 6.87 1.45
CA LEU A 163 16.41 6.63 2.61
C LEU A 163 17.20 6.16 3.84
N LEU A 164 18.14 5.24 3.65
CA LEU A 164 19.02 4.78 4.72
C LEU A 164 19.94 5.90 5.23
N ALA A 165 20.48 6.72 4.33
CA ALA A 165 21.30 7.88 4.71
C ALA A 165 20.49 8.88 5.54
N LEU A 166 19.27 9.21 5.13
CA LEU A 166 18.37 10.10 5.86
C LEU A 166 17.94 9.51 7.22
N SER A 167 17.65 8.21 7.27
CA SER A 167 17.32 7.52 8.52
C SER A 167 18.49 7.54 9.51
N THR A 168 19.72 7.31 9.01
CA THR A 168 20.94 7.37 9.83
C THR A 168 21.17 8.80 10.34
N ALA A 169 21.01 9.80 9.47
CA ALA A 169 21.07 11.20 9.84
C ALA A 169 20.06 11.55 10.95
N ALA A 170 18.80 11.12 10.82
CA ALA A 170 17.77 11.33 11.84
C ALA A 170 18.12 10.70 13.20
N GLN A 171 18.72 9.51 13.22
CA GLN A 171 19.20 8.91 14.46
C GLN A 171 20.36 9.68 15.09
N GLN A 172 21.27 10.24 14.28
CA GLN A 172 22.39 11.04 14.76
C GLN A 172 21.93 12.39 15.34
N ILE A 173 20.87 13.01 14.79
CA ILE A 173 20.28 14.23 15.35
C ILE A 173 19.78 13.97 16.78
N GLY A 174 19.09 12.85 17.01
CA GLY A 174 18.60 12.49 18.35
C GLY A 174 19.71 12.27 19.39
N LYS A 175 20.97 12.12 18.95
CA LYS A 175 22.15 11.98 19.81
C LYS A 175 23.03 13.25 19.84
N SER A 176 22.61 14.32 19.16
CA SER A 176 23.38 15.56 18.99
C SER A 176 24.75 15.36 18.28
N GLU A 177 24.90 14.30 17.49
CA GLU A 177 26.15 13.94 16.77
C GLU A 177 26.02 14.12 15.25
N PHE A 178 25.03 14.87 14.77
CA PHE A 178 24.77 15.00 13.34
C PHE A 178 25.77 15.93 12.64
N ASP A 179 26.38 15.43 11.55
CA ASP A 179 27.24 16.20 10.65
C ASP A 179 26.46 16.65 9.40
N PRO A 180 26.25 17.97 9.19
CA PRO A 180 25.55 18.51 8.03
C PRO A 180 26.15 18.13 6.67
N SER A 181 27.45 17.82 6.62
CA SER A 181 28.14 17.46 5.38
C SER A 181 27.78 16.05 4.86
N SER A 182 27.17 15.21 5.71
CA SER A 182 26.76 13.85 5.36
C SER A 182 25.63 13.78 4.31
N LEU A 183 24.82 14.83 4.19
CA LEU A 183 23.66 14.89 3.29
C LEU A 183 23.87 15.77 2.05
N THR A 184 25.02 16.44 1.91
CA THR A 184 25.30 17.37 0.80
C THR A 184 25.23 16.74 -0.61
N PRO A 185 25.63 15.47 -0.82
CA PRO A 185 25.44 14.82 -2.12
C PRO A 185 23.96 14.61 -2.48
N LEU A 186 23.07 14.54 -1.48
CA LEU A 186 21.66 14.26 -1.64
C LEU A 186 20.81 15.54 -1.78
N THR A 187 21.28 16.69 -1.30
CA THR A 187 20.59 17.98 -1.47
C THR A 187 20.56 18.48 -2.92
N GLN A 188 21.47 17.99 -3.77
CA GLN A 188 21.51 18.32 -5.20
C GLN A 188 20.45 17.57 -6.03
N ARG A 189 19.76 16.58 -5.46
CA ARG A 189 18.66 15.89 -6.16
C ARG A 189 17.48 16.83 -6.37
N THR A 190 16.87 16.75 -7.56
CA THR A 190 15.71 17.58 -7.96
C THR A 190 14.36 16.91 -7.68
N ASP A 191 14.35 15.69 -7.15
CA ASP A 191 13.13 14.96 -6.80
C ASP A 191 12.66 15.21 -5.36
N GLU A 192 11.55 14.57 -4.98
CA GLU A 192 10.91 14.68 -3.67
C GLU A 192 11.86 14.24 -2.55
N ILE A 193 12.73 13.26 -2.81
CA ILE A 193 13.76 12.84 -1.85
C ILE A 193 14.76 13.97 -1.62
N GLY A 194 15.23 14.62 -2.69
CA GLY A 194 16.09 15.80 -2.57
C GLY A 194 15.42 16.95 -1.82
N GLN A 195 14.12 17.19 -2.05
CA GLN A 195 13.35 18.18 -1.31
C GLN A 195 13.25 17.84 0.18
N LEU A 196 12.96 16.58 0.52
CA LEU A 196 12.89 16.11 1.89
C LEU A 196 14.24 16.29 2.61
N VAL A 197 15.35 15.97 1.94
CA VAL A 197 16.71 16.16 2.49
C VAL A 197 17.00 17.65 2.77
N ARG A 198 16.61 18.56 1.87
CA ARG A 198 16.77 20.01 2.08
C ARG A 198 15.97 20.51 3.28
N VAL A 199 14.68 20.17 3.35
CA VAL A 199 13.81 20.55 4.47
C VAL A 199 14.33 19.98 5.79
N PHE A 200 14.79 18.74 5.77
CA PHE A 200 15.37 18.09 6.94
C PHE A 200 16.66 18.78 7.42
N GLN A 201 17.53 19.19 6.48
CA GLN A 201 18.75 19.94 6.81
C GLN A 201 18.43 21.32 7.39
N GLU A 202 17.46 22.05 6.82
CA GLU A 202 16.98 23.32 7.36
C GLU A 202 16.41 23.17 8.77
N MET A 203 15.56 22.15 8.99
CA MET A 203 15.00 21.85 10.32
C MET A 203 16.11 21.54 11.33
N PHE A 204 17.13 20.77 10.93
CA PHE A 204 18.26 20.49 11.81
C PHE A 204 19.00 21.77 12.22
N GLN A 205 19.32 22.65 11.27
CA GLN A 205 19.99 23.92 11.59
C GLN A 205 19.17 24.75 12.58
N VAL A 206 17.86 24.87 12.36
CA VAL A 206 16.95 25.58 13.27
C VAL A 206 16.95 24.97 14.68
N VAL A 207 16.90 23.64 14.79
CA VAL A 207 16.93 22.94 16.09
C VAL A 207 18.27 23.15 16.79
N HIS A 208 19.38 23.02 16.06
CA HIS A 208 20.73 23.17 16.61
C HIS A 208 20.99 24.60 17.10
N ASP A 209 20.64 25.61 16.30
CA ASP A 209 20.77 27.02 16.68
C ASP A 209 19.91 27.36 17.90
N ARG A 210 18.71 26.76 17.97
CA ARG A 210 17.82 26.92 19.12
C ARG A 210 18.41 26.29 20.39
N GLU A 211 19.01 25.10 20.32
CA GLU A 211 19.70 24.49 21.47
C GLU A 211 20.89 25.36 21.94
N GLN A 212 21.71 25.85 21.01
CA GLN A 212 22.86 26.70 21.37
C GLN A 212 22.41 28.01 22.04
N SER A 213 21.38 28.66 21.49
CA SER A 213 20.84 29.89 22.10
C SER A 213 20.25 29.64 23.50
N LEU A 214 19.55 28.51 23.69
CA LEU A 214 19.03 28.09 24.99
C LEU A 214 20.16 27.88 26.00
N ASN A 215 21.19 27.12 25.65
CA ASN A 215 22.34 26.87 26.53
C ASN A 215 23.07 28.17 26.88
N THR A 216 23.25 29.07 25.92
CA THR A 216 23.84 30.39 26.15
C THR A 216 23.01 31.20 27.15
N ARG A 217 21.69 31.21 26.98
CA ARG A 217 20.78 31.94 27.87
C ARG A 217 20.74 31.34 29.28
N VAL A 218 20.80 30.01 29.39
CA VAL A 218 20.91 29.32 30.68
C VAL A 218 22.22 29.69 31.38
N GLN A 219 23.33 29.74 30.65
CA GLN A 219 24.65 30.14 31.17
C GLN A 219 24.63 31.59 31.68
N GLU A 220 24.08 32.51 30.88
CA GLU A 220 23.97 33.93 31.23
C GLU A 220 23.14 34.15 32.50
N LEU A 221 22.01 33.45 32.62
CA LEU A 221 21.17 33.49 33.82
C LEU A 221 21.88 32.88 35.04
N THR A 222 22.67 31.81 34.86
CA THR A 222 23.44 31.23 35.97
C THR A 222 24.51 32.21 36.45
N ASP A 223 25.24 32.85 35.55
CA ASP A 223 26.23 33.88 35.86
C ASP A 223 25.60 35.10 36.56
N GLU A 224 24.41 35.52 36.13
CA GLU A 224 23.65 36.61 36.77
C GLU A 224 23.24 36.23 38.20
N THR A 225 22.75 35.00 38.41
CA THR A 225 22.39 34.54 39.76
C THR A 225 23.60 34.42 40.69
N ASP A 226 24.78 34.06 40.17
CA ASP A 226 26.00 33.96 40.96
C ASP A 226 26.56 35.33 41.33
N LYS A 227 26.45 36.33 40.43
CA LYS A 227 26.73 37.74 40.76
C LYS A 227 25.81 38.25 41.86
N LEU A 228 24.50 38.03 41.73
CA LEU A 228 23.51 38.44 42.73
C LEU A 228 23.78 37.78 44.10
N LYS A 229 24.12 36.49 44.14
CA LYS A 229 24.51 35.81 45.40
C LYS A 229 25.80 36.36 45.99
N LYS A 230 26.77 36.75 45.15
CA LYS A 230 28.04 37.35 45.60
C LYS A 230 27.80 38.75 46.18
N ASP A 231 26.96 39.55 45.54
CA ASP A 231 26.56 40.87 46.01
C ASP A 231 25.73 40.78 47.29
N GLU A 232 24.84 39.79 47.42
CA GLU A 232 24.11 39.51 48.67
C GLU A 232 25.06 39.11 49.81
N ARG A 233 26.09 38.28 49.54
CA ARG A 233 27.10 37.91 50.53
C ARG A 233 27.96 39.10 50.96
N LEU A 234 28.33 39.98 50.03
CA LEU A 234 29.07 41.21 50.32
C LEU A 234 28.22 42.17 51.16
N ALA A 235 26.94 42.34 50.81
CA ALA A 235 25.98 43.16 51.55
C ALA A 235 25.69 42.63 52.97
N ARG A 236 25.67 41.30 53.17
CA ARG A 236 25.55 40.69 54.51
C ARG A 236 26.78 40.91 55.40
N SER A 237 27.97 41.17 54.84
CA SER A 237 29.19 41.45 55.62
C SER A 237 29.36 42.93 55.98
N SER A 238 28.73 43.84 55.24
CA SER A 238 28.79 45.28 55.49
C SER A 238 27.65 45.70 56.41
N GLY A 239 27.86 45.61 57.72
CA GLY A 239 26.89 46.01 58.73
C GLY A 239 26.43 47.45 58.54
N ASN A 240 25.14 47.65 58.25
CA ASN A 240 24.47 48.94 58.44
C ASN A 240 22.95 48.74 58.59
N SER A 241 22.37 49.50 59.51
CA SER A 241 20.98 49.52 59.96
C SER A 241 19.91 49.67 58.85
N SER A 242 20.32 50.02 57.62
CA SER A 242 19.45 50.16 56.45
C SER A 242 18.82 48.83 55.98
N LEU A 243 19.45 47.69 56.29
CA LEU A 243 18.96 46.37 55.91
C LEU A 243 17.69 45.96 56.70
N ARG A 244 17.50 46.49 57.91
CA ARG A 244 16.27 46.26 58.70
C ARG A 244 15.07 47.01 58.11
N ASP A 245 15.26 48.25 57.69
CA ASP A 245 14.23 49.04 57.01
C ASP A 245 13.89 48.48 55.63
N LEU A 246 14.89 48.02 54.87
CA LEU A 246 14.68 47.35 53.59
C LEU A 246 14.02 45.97 53.73
N LEU A 247 14.31 45.22 54.80
CA LEU A 247 13.63 43.95 55.08
C LEU A 247 12.16 44.15 55.44
N GLN A 248 11.82 45.17 56.25
CA GLN A 248 10.43 45.54 56.52
C GLN A 248 9.71 46.02 55.25
N ARG A 249 10.38 46.83 54.42
CA ARG A 249 9.86 47.27 53.11
C ARG A 249 9.64 46.10 52.15
N SER A 250 10.55 45.12 52.13
CA SER A 250 10.44 43.91 51.29
C SER A 250 9.33 42.98 51.76
N GLN A 251 9.05 42.91 53.06
CA GLN A 251 7.91 42.13 53.57
C GLN A 251 6.58 42.80 53.18
N HIS A 252 6.50 44.13 53.25
CA HIS A 252 5.33 44.87 52.77
C HIS A 252 5.11 44.69 51.26
N LEU A 253 6.18 44.74 50.45
CA LEU A 253 6.13 44.49 49.00
C LEU A 253 5.85 43.03 48.65
N ARG A 254 6.29 42.06 49.47
CA ARG A 254 5.93 40.64 49.28
C ARG A 254 4.47 40.35 49.59
N LEU A 255 3.87 41.09 50.54
CA LEU A 255 2.42 41.05 50.78
C LEU A 255 1.65 41.73 49.63
N GLU A 256 2.17 42.80 49.06
CA GLU A 256 1.57 43.52 47.91
C GLU A 256 1.69 42.72 46.59
N VAL A 257 2.82 42.03 46.35
CA VAL A 257 3.03 41.13 45.20
C VAL A 257 2.29 39.81 45.36
N ALA A 258 2.13 39.30 46.59
CA ALA A 258 1.23 38.16 46.86
C ALA A 258 -0.26 38.52 46.72
N GLN A 259 -0.60 39.81 46.75
CA GLN A 259 -1.96 40.32 46.52
C GLN A 259 -2.24 40.68 45.04
N ASN A 260 -1.21 40.80 44.19
CA ASN A 260 -1.36 40.92 42.73
C ASN A 260 -1.47 39.54 42.04
N VAL A 261 -2.26 38.64 42.60
CA VAL A 261 -2.86 37.58 41.79
C VAL A 261 -3.89 38.28 40.92
N MET A 262 -3.61 38.43 39.62
CA MET A 262 -4.59 38.92 38.65
C MET A 262 -5.94 38.26 38.96
N GLN A 263 -6.92 39.08 39.30
CA GLN A 263 -8.22 38.57 39.70
C GLN A 263 -8.97 38.10 38.44
N LEU A 264 -9.98 37.26 38.60
CA LEU A 264 -10.79 36.77 37.49
C LEU A 264 -11.28 37.89 36.53
N PRO A 265 -11.71 39.07 37.01
CA PRO A 265 -12.05 40.21 36.14
C PRO A 265 -10.90 40.62 35.22
N ASP A 266 -9.69 40.77 35.77
CA ASP A 266 -8.50 41.20 35.02
C ASP A 266 -8.11 40.15 33.97
N LEU A 267 -8.18 38.86 34.34
CA LEU A 267 -7.90 37.76 33.42
C LEU A 267 -8.89 37.71 32.28
N LEU A 268 -10.20 37.88 32.55
CA LEU A 268 -11.22 37.91 31.52
C LEU A 268 -11.06 39.12 30.60
N GLN A 269 -10.84 40.33 31.14
CA GLN A 269 -10.63 41.54 30.33
C GLN A 269 -9.35 41.49 29.48
N SER A 270 -8.34 40.71 29.88
CA SER A 270 -7.14 40.49 29.07
C SER A 270 -7.39 39.66 27.81
N MET A 271 -8.54 38.99 27.70
CA MET A 271 -8.91 38.18 26.55
C MET A 271 -9.42 39.07 25.39
N PRO A 272 -8.94 38.89 24.15
CA PRO A 272 -9.32 39.74 23.02
C PRO A 272 -10.82 39.83 22.73
N PHE A 273 -11.60 38.80 23.08
CA PHE A 273 -13.06 38.78 22.87
C PHE A 273 -13.87 39.34 24.04
N PHE A 274 -13.24 39.64 25.18
CA PHE A 274 -13.89 40.23 26.35
C PHE A 274 -13.31 41.60 26.74
N SER A 275 -12.29 42.08 26.03
CA SER A 275 -11.59 43.33 26.34
C SER A 275 -12.46 44.59 26.21
N THR A 276 -13.62 44.50 25.55
CA THR A 276 -14.54 45.62 25.35
C THR A 276 -15.76 45.57 26.27
N LEU A 277 -15.84 44.59 27.17
CA LEU A 277 -16.98 44.46 28.09
C LEU A 277 -16.92 45.54 29.17
N ASP A 278 -18.06 46.16 29.44
CA ASP A 278 -18.19 47.03 30.61
C ASP A 278 -18.25 46.23 31.93
N ASP A 279 -18.19 46.91 33.06
CA ASP A 279 -18.16 46.26 34.37
C ASP A 279 -19.42 45.42 34.65
N LEU A 280 -20.58 45.83 34.13
CA LEU A 280 -21.86 45.12 34.31
C LEU A 280 -21.90 43.86 33.44
N GLU A 281 -21.43 43.94 32.21
CA GLU A 281 -21.29 42.84 31.27
C GLU A 281 -20.25 41.82 31.75
N LEU A 282 -19.16 42.29 32.35
CA LEU A 282 -18.11 41.44 32.92
C LEU A 282 -18.63 40.68 34.16
N GLN A 283 -19.38 41.35 35.04
CA GLN A 283 -20.04 40.67 36.17
C GLN A 283 -21.04 39.62 35.68
N ALA A 284 -21.83 39.96 34.66
CA ALA A 284 -22.76 39.01 34.05
C ALA A 284 -22.03 37.80 33.44
N LEU A 285 -20.89 38.01 32.77
CA LEU A 285 -20.05 36.94 32.23
C LEU A 285 -19.49 36.05 33.34
N MET A 286 -18.93 36.66 34.40
CA MET A 286 -18.39 35.94 35.55
C MET A 286 -19.45 35.06 36.22
N ALA A 287 -20.71 35.50 36.25
CA ALA A 287 -21.83 34.72 36.80
C ALA A 287 -22.19 33.48 35.96
N LEU A 288 -21.79 33.42 34.69
CA LEU A 288 -22.04 32.26 33.83
C LEU A 288 -21.13 31.08 34.15
N GLY A 289 -19.94 31.32 34.71
CA GLY A 289 -18.93 30.28 34.85
C GLY A 289 -18.13 30.37 36.13
N ARG A 290 -17.07 29.57 36.21
CA ARG A 290 -16.17 29.57 37.36
C ARG A 290 -14.72 29.49 36.94
N GLU A 291 -13.86 30.11 37.73
CA GLU A 291 -12.42 29.88 37.63
C GLU A 291 -12.07 28.49 38.16
N GLN A 292 -11.24 27.75 37.43
CA GLN A 292 -10.66 26.49 37.87
C GLN A 292 -9.16 26.47 37.58
N ARG A 293 -8.37 26.08 38.59
CA ARG A 293 -6.91 26.05 38.51
C ARG A 293 -6.43 24.60 38.42
N PHE A 294 -5.44 24.37 37.57
CA PHE A 294 -4.83 23.08 37.33
C PHE A 294 -3.32 23.18 37.49
N ALA A 295 -2.70 22.17 38.10
CA ALA A 295 -1.26 22.03 38.17
C ALA A 295 -0.69 21.71 36.77
N ALA A 296 0.64 21.79 36.60
CA ALA A 296 1.27 21.33 35.36
C ALA A 296 1.12 19.80 35.20
N ARG A 297 0.91 19.34 33.96
CA ARG A 297 0.73 17.92 33.58
C ARG A 297 -0.53 17.26 34.15
N GLU A 298 -1.50 18.04 34.59
CA GLU A 298 -2.79 17.56 35.05
C GLU A 298 -3.73 17.35 33.85
N VAL A 299 -4.46 16.22 33.84
CA VAL A 299 -5.44 15.93 32.79
C VAL A 299 -6.75 16.63 33.14
N ILE A 300 -7.26 17.41 32.20
CA ILE A 300 -8.51 18.17 32.37
C ILE A 300 -9.70 17.32 31.95
N CYS A 301 -9.59 16.59 30.84
CA CYS A 301 -10.59 15.63 30.37
C CYS A 301 -9.96 14.59 29.44
N HIS A 302 -10.55 13.40 29.33
CA HIS A 302 -10.08 12.34 28.45
C HIS A 302 -10.89 12.23 27.15
N GLU A 303 -10.24 11.74 26.10
CA GLU A 303 -10.88 11.30 24.88
C GLU A 303 -12.01 10.29 25.16
N ASN A 304 -13.12 10.38 24.42
CA ASN A 304 -14.31 9.55 24.56
C ASN A 304 -15.12 9.73 25.85
N GLU A 305 -14.75 10.66 26.72
CA GLU A 305 -15.58 11.02 27.87
C GLU A 305 -16.79 11.86 27.45
N LYS A 306 -17.91 11.63 28.14
CA LYS A 306 -19.14 12.42 27.99
C LYS A 306 -19.17 13.52 29.02
N GLU A 307 -18.36 14.54 28.79
CA GLU A 307 -18.39 15.77 29.57
C GLU A 307 -19.02 16.91 28.80
N GLU A 308 -19.84 17.69 29.48
CA GLU A 308 -20.59 18.80 28.90
C GLU A 308 -20.09 20.16 29.42
N GLN A 309 -18.77 20.30 29.52
CA GLN A 309 -18.11 21.54 29.92
C GLN A 309 -17.33 22.17 28.76
N PHE A 310 -17.37 23.49 28.69
CA PHE A 310 -16.56 24.33 27.82
C PHE A 310 -15.54 25.09 28.66
N TYR A 311 -14.35 25.27 28.11
CA TYR A 311 -13.22 25.87 28.82
C TYR A 311 -12.61 26.99 28.00
N ILE A 312 -12.29 28.10 28.66
CA ILE A 312 -11.46 29.18 28.13
C ILE A 312 -10.16 29.20 28.92
N VAL A 313 -9.02 29.21 28.23
CA VAL A 313 -7.70 29.30 28.84
C VAL A 313 -7.43 30.76 29.21
N LEU A 314 -7.50 31.08 30.51
CA LEU A 314 -7.21 32.42 31.02
C LEU A 314 -5.70 32.64 31.20
N SER A 315 -4.99 31.61 31.62
CA SER A 315 -3.53 31.64 31.80
C SER A 315 -2.94 30.23 31.70
N GLY A 316 -1.68 30.15 31.30
CA GLY A 316 -0.97 28.89 31.07
C GLY A 316 -1.16 28.33 29.66
N ARG A 317 -0.84 27.04 29.50
CA ARG A 317 -0.87 26.32 28.23
C ARG A 317 -1.40 24.90 28.44
N VAL A 318 -2.25 24.45 27.51
CA VAL A 318 -2.79 23.08 27.49
C VAL A 318 -2.46 22.40 26.16
N GLU A 319 -2.24 21.10 26.19
CA GLU A 319 -1.99 20.26 25.03
C GLU A 319 -3.23 19.44 24.68
N VAL A 320 -3.57 19.42 23.40
CA VAL A 320 -4.59 18.55 22.80
C VAL A 320 -3.90 17.29 22.31
N TYR A 321 -4.31 16.13 22.82
CA TYR A 321 -3.62 14.86 22.64
C TYR A 321 -4.60 13.74 22.32
N ILE A 322 -4.33 12.94 21.27
CA ILE A 322 -5.11 11.74 20.96
C ILE A 322 -4.43 10.54 21.62
N GLU A 323 -5.11 9.89 22.56
CA GLU A 323 -4.56 8.78 23.33
C GLU A 323 -4.30 7.56 22.45
N LYS A 324 -5.24 7.22 21.57
CA LYS A 324 -5.16 6.04 20.69
C LYS A 324 -3.91 6.02 19.81
N PHE A 325 -3.39 7.19 19.43
CA PHE A 325 -2.25 7.33 18.52
C PHE A 325 -1.00 7.91 19.19
N ASN A 326 -1.04 8.18 20.49
CA ASN A 326 0.03 8.86 21.22
C ASN A 326 0.52 10.14 20.51
N LEU A 327 -0.43 10.95 20.03
CA LEU A 327 -0.17 12.08 19.13
C LEU A 327 -0.63 13.40 19.75
N ALA A 328 0.29 14.35 19.91
CA ALA A 328 -0.03 15.73 20.25
C ALA A 328 -0.49 16.48 18.99
N LEU A 329 -1.75 16.93 18.98
CA LEU A 329 -2.35 17.63 17.84
C LEU A 329 -2.00 19.12 17.83
N SER A 330 -2.08 19.76 18.99
CA SER A 330 -1.86 21.20 19.12
C SER A 330 -1.68 21.63 20.58
N THR A 331 -1.03 22.78 20.77
CA THR A 331 -0.97 23.48 22.07
C THR A 331 -1.90 24.69 22.03
N LEU A 332 -2.74 24.85 23.05
CA LEU A 332 -3.62 25.99 23.24
C LEU A 332 -3.06 26.90 24.33
N ASN A 333 -2.91 28.18 24.02
CA ASN A 333 -2.39 29.20 24.93
C ASN A 333 -3.53 30.02 25.55
N ALA A 334 -3.21 30.91 26.49
CA ALA A 334 -4.14 31.92 27.00
C ALA A 334 -4.88 32.65 25.85
N GLY A 335 -6.18 32.86 26.00
CA GLY A 335 -7.06 33.35 24.93
C GLY A 335 -7.64 32.26 24.02
N SER A 336 -7.23 31.01 24.18
CA SER A 336 -7.84 29.89 23.45
C SER A 336 -8.99 29.27 24.24
N PHE A 337 -9.82 28.47 23.58
CA PHE A 337 -10.86 27.68 24.22
C PHE A 337 -10.88 26.24 23.71
N PHE A 338 -11.54 25.35 24.45
CA PHE A 338 -11.77 23.96 24.04
C PHE A 338 -13.06 23.38 24.63
N GLY A 339 -13.50 22.25 24.08
CA GLY A 339 -14.72 21.54 24.47
C GLY A 339 -15.96 21.94 23.68
N GLU A 340 -15.84 22.86 22.74
CA GLU A 340 -16.90 23.35 21.87
C GLU A 340 -17.49 22.26 20.97
N ILE A 341 -16.64 21.36 20.47
CA ILE A 341 -17.03 20.30 19.53
C ILE A 341 -18.02 19.36 20.20
N SER A 342 -17.72 18.89 21.41
CA SER A 342 -18.59 17.98 22.16
C SER A 342 -19.95 18.61 22.45
N LEU A 343 -19.98 19.90 22.80
CA LEU A 343 -21.23 20.60 23.12
C LEU A 343 -22.08 20.90 21.89
N LEU A 344 -21.48 21.45 20.83
CA LEU A 344 -22.19 21.87 19.61
C LEU A 344 -22.71 20.69 18.81
N LEU A 345 -21.96 19.59 18.81
CA LEU A 345 -22.22 18.43 17.96
C LEU A 345 -22.84 17.26 18.71
N ASN A 346 -22.88 17.36 20.05
CA ASN A 346 -23.40 16.32 20.94
C ASN A 346 -22.69 14.97 20.76
N ILE A 347 -21.35 15.01 20.65
CA ILE A 347 -20.47 13.85 20.57
C ILE A 347 -19.54 13.80 21.80
N PRO A 348 -18.97 12.64 22.16
CA PRO A 348 -17.95 12.55 23.22
C PRO A 348 -16.75 13.46 22.97
N ARG A 349 -15.88 13.65 23.97
CA ARG A 349 -14.60 14.35 23.80
C ARG A 349 -13.80 13.72 22.66
N THR A 350 -13.35 14.53 21.71
CA THR A 350 -12.60 14.05 20.53
C THR A 350 -11.10 13.90 20.78
N ALA A 351 -10.60 14.40 21.91
CA ALA A 351 -9.21 14.31 22.32
C ALA A 351 -9.09 14.50 23.83
N THR A 352 -8.01 14.01 24.41
CA THR A 352 -7.60 14.27 25.80
C THR A 352 -6.94 15.64 25.88
N ILE A 353 -7.26 16.39 26.94
CA ILE A 353 -6.67 17.71 27.22
C ILE A 353 -5.88 17.62 28.51
N LYS A 354 -4.62 18.05 28.49
CA LYS A 354 -3.77 18.13 29.70
C LYS A 354 -2.99 19.43 29.74
N THR A 355 -2.68 19.91 30.93
CA THR A 355 -1.86 21.13 31.09
C THR A 355 -0.39 20.86 30.80
N LEU A 356 0.30 21.85 30.21
CA LEU A 356 1.76 21.85 30.09
C LEU A 356 2.42 22.64 31.23
N ASP A 357 1.80 23.77 31.60
CA ASP A 357 2.19 24.63 32.71
C ASP A 357 1.01 24.77 33.70
N PRO A 358 1.22 25.26 34.95
CA PRO A 358 0.10 25.60 35.82
C PRO A 358 -0.85 26.56 35.11
N SER A 359 -2.13 26.19 35.02
CA SER A 359 -3.08 26.85 34.13
C SER A 359 -4.35 27.26 34.89
N ILE A 360 -4.92 28.39 34.48
CA ILE A 360 -6.18 28.92 35.01
C ILE A 360 -7.19 28.90 33.87
N LEU A 361 -8.32 28.23 34.07
CA LEU A 361 -9.38 28.08 33.08
C LEU A 361 -10.68 28.70 33.59
N PHE A 362 -11.46 29.29 32.67
CA PHE A 362 -12.85 29.64 32.92
C PHE A 362 -13.75 28.52 32.39
N VAL A 363 -14.54 27.92 33.28
CA VAL A 363 -15.34 26.73 33.01
C VAL A 363 -16.82 27.10 32.93
N LEU A 364 -17.47 26.65 31.86
CA LEU A 364 -18.88 26.86 31.59
C LEU A 364 -19.56 25.51 31.38
N ASP A 365 -20.74 25.31 31.94
CA ASP A 365 -21.58 24.16 31.58
C ASP A 365 -22.29 24.40 30.23
N ARG A 366 -22.99 23.37 29.72
CA ARG A 366 -23.73 23.46 28.46
C ARG A 366 -24.73 24.62 28.42
N HIS A 367 -25.46 24.88 29.51
CA HIS A 367 -26.48 25.92 29.53
C HIS A 367 -25.85 27.31 29.46
N ASN A 368 -24.84 27.55 30.27
CA ASN A 368 -24.12 28.82 30.32
C ASN A 368 -23.27 29.05 29.06
N PHE A 369 -22.74 27.99 28.45
CA PHE A 369 -22.13 28.07 27.12
C PHE A 369 -23.13 28.53 26.07
N GLN A 370 -24.37 28.03 26.08
CA GLN A 370 -25.40 28.46 25.14
C GLN A 370 -25.75 29.94 25.31
N ILE A 371 -25.85 30.43 26.54
CA ILE A 371 -26.06 31.86 26.84
C ILE A 371 -24.89 32.69 26.31
N LEU A 372 -23.65 32.28 26.60
CA LEU A 372 -22.44 32.95 26.12
C LEU A 372 -22.38 32.98 24.58
N TYR A 373 -22.67 31.85 23.93
CA TYR A 373 -22.66 31.73 22.47
C TYR A 373 -23.71 32.63 21.81
N GLN A 374 -24.89 32.81 22.42
CA GLN A 374 -25.93 33.70 21.91
C GLN A 374 -25.62 35.19 22.17
N LYS A 375 -25.05 35.51 23.34
CA LYS A 375 -24.85 36.90 23.77
C LYS A 375 -23.60 37.54 23.14
N TYR A 376 -22.53 36.78 22.92
CA TYR A 376 -21.24 37.30 22.47
C TYR A 376 -20.91 36.85 21.03
N ALA A 377 -21.49 37.55 20.05
CA ALA A 377 -21.41 37.18 18.63
C ALA A 377 -19.97 37.07 18.08
N VAL A 378 -19.05 37.91 18.56
CA VAL A 378 -17.63 37.86 18.14
C VAL A 378 -16.98 36.53 18.57
N LEU A 379 -17.23 36.10 19.80
CA LEU A 379 -16.73 34.83 20.32
C LEU A 379 -17.41 33.65 19.63
N ALA A 380 -18.71 33.73 19.37
CA ALA A 380 -19.43 32.71 18.61
C ALA A 380 -18.84 32.50 17.20
N GLY A 381 -18.53 33.58 16.48
CA GLY A 381 -17.88 33.50 15.17
C GLY A 381 -16.48 32.87 15.24
N GLN A 382 -15.69 33.17 16.27
CA GLN A 382 -14.39 32.53 16.49
C GLN A 382 -14.52 31.05 16.84
N ILE A 383 -15.53 30.68 17.64
CA ILE A 383 -15.87 29.29 17.94
C ILE A 383 -16.20 28.54 16.66
N ASP A 384 -17.07 29.09 15.81
CA ASP A 384 -17.47 28.44 14.55
C ASP A 384 -16.29 28.21 13.62
N GLN A 385 -15.44 29.23 13.45
CA GLN A 385 -14.22 29.12 12.66
C GLN A 385 -13.30 28.03 13.24
N LYS A 386 -13.07 28.03 14.55
CA LYS A 386 -12.18 27.05 15.20
C LYS A 386 -12.73 25.63 15.18
N VAL A 387 -14.05 25.44 15.28
CA VAL A 387 -14.71 24.14 15.11
C VAL A 387 -14.40 23.57 13.73
N GLN A 388 -14.55 24.38 12.67
CA GLN A 388 -14.27 23.95 11.31
C GLN A 388 -12.80 23.59 11.11
N GLU A 389 -11.88 24.45 11.57
CA GLU A 389 -10.44 24.20 11.48
C GLU A 389 -10.04 22.91 12.20
N ARG A 390 -10.52 22.72 13.43
CA ARG A 390 -10.20 21.53 14.25
C ARG A 390 -10.80 20.25 13.68
N GLN A 391 -11.99 20.30 13.10
CA GLN A 391 -12.58 19.15 12.40
C GLN A 391 -11.77 18.74 11.18
N MET A 392 -11.36 19.70 10.34
CA MET A 392 -10.52 19.41 9.19
C MET A 392 -9.18 18.82 9.61
N ALA A 393 -8.57 19.32 10.69
CA ALA A 393 -7.34 18.79 11.25
C ALA A 393 -7.52 17.35 11.77
N LEU A 394 -8.61 17.07 12.48
CA LEU A 394 -8.95 15.73 12.97
C LEU A 394 -9.17 14.73 11.83
N GLU A 395 -9.93 15.11 10.79
CA GLU A 395 -10.19 14.23 9.63
C GLU A 395 -8.95 13.99 8.77
N LYS A 396 -8.15 15.03 8.55
CA LYS A 396 -6.86 14.90 7.84
C LYS A 396 -5.95 13.93 8.60
N SER A 397 -5.82 14.11 9.92
CA SER A 397 -5.01 13.24 10.76
C SER A 397 -5.54 11.79 10.76
N LYS A 398 -6.86 11.59 10.85
CA LYS A 398 -7.49 10.26 10.77
C LYS A 398 -7.24 9.58 9.42
N THR A 399 -7.32 10.33 8.32
CA THR A 399 -7.08 9.81 6.95
C THR A 399 -5.62 9.43 6.75
N GLU A 400 -4.69 10.27 7.20
CA GLU A 400 -3.24 9.97 7.17
C GLU A 400 -2.91 8.71 7.99
N LEU A 401 -3.57 8.52 9.13
CA LEU A 401 -3.41 7.32 9.97
C LEU A 401 -4.06 6.06 9.38
N GLN A 402 -5.21 6.18 8.71
CA GLN A 402 -5.84 5.06 7.99
C GLN A 402 -5.01 4.61 6.77
N GLY A 403 -4.32 5.53 6.09
CA GLY A 403 -3.35 5.23 5.04
C GLY A 403 -2.14 4.39 5.49
N MET A 404 -1.89 4.31 6.80
CA MET A 404 -0.83 3.48 7.40
C MET A 404 -1.29 2.07 7.79
N ASN A 405 -2.49 1.65 7.36
CA ASN A 405 -3.05 0.30 7.54
C ASN A 405 -3.18 -0.14 9.02
N LEU A 406 -3.59 0.78 9.91
CA LEU A 406 -4.05 0.43 11.26
C LEU A 406 -5.54 0.03 11.24
N PRO A 407 -5.95 -1.05 11.94
CA PRO A 407 -7.34 -1.49 11.95
C PRO A 407 -8.21 -0.51 12.76
N GLY A 408 -9.22 0.06 12.11
CA GLY A 408 -10.18 0.96 12.74
C GLY A 408 -11.27 1.42 11.78
N ASP A 409 -12.39 0.71 11.82
CA ASP A 409 -13.65 1.05 11.16
C ASP A 409 -14.19 2.37 11.73
N ASP A 410 -14.53 3.33 10.85
CA ASP A 410 -15.43 4.47 11.10
C ASP A 410 -15.37 5.43 9.90
N SER A 411 -15.71 4.94 8.71
CA SER A 411 -15.77 5.72 7.46
C SER A 411 -17.17 6.23 7.12
N ALA A 412 -18.20 5.84 7.87
CA ALA A 412 -19.60 6.18 7.56
C ALA A 412 -20.08 7.53 8.15
N LEU A 413 -19.37 8.11 9.12
CA LEU A 413 -19.83 9.31 9.84
C LEU A 413 -19.40 10.64 9.20
N THR A 414 -18.33 10.64 8.39
CA THR A 414 -17.65 11.90 8.01
C THR A 414 -18.36 12.69 6.91
N GLN A 415 -18.91 12.01 5.89
CA GLN A 415 -19.44 12.71 4.70
C GLN A 415 -20.81 13.37 4.90
N ASN A 416 -21.63 12.87 5.84
CA ASN A 416 -22.96 13.44 6.12
C ASN A 416 -22.92 14.64 7.10
N PHE A 417 -21.79 14.90 7.74
CA PHE A 417 -21.73 15.70 8.95
C PHE A 417 -21.58 17.20 8.73
N LEU A 418 -20.81 17.64 7.72
CA LEU A 418 -20.67 19.08 7.38
C LEU A 418 -21.98 19.69 6.83
N LEU A 419 -22.81 18.85 6.19
CA LEU A 419 -24.16 19.22 5.78
C LEU A 419 -25.09 19.32 7.00
N TRP A 420 -25.01 18.37 7.93
CA TRP A 420 -25.76 18.40 9.19
C TRP A 420 -25.38 19.59 10.09
N SER A 421 -24.08 19.90 10.25
CA SER A 421 -23.62 21.00 11.10
C SER A 421 -24.08 22.36 10.58
N ARG A 422 -24.03 22.60 9.27
CA ARG A 422 -24.62 23.80 8.64
C ARG A 422 -26.13 23.91 8.88
N GLN A 423 -26.84 22.79 8.83
CA GLN A 423 -28.30 22.77 8.97
C GLN A 423 -28.76 22.89 10.43
N ARG A 424 -27.97 22.34 11.38
CA ARG A 424 -28.18 22.45 12.83
C ARG A 424 -27.82 23.84 13.36
N LEU A 425 -26.74 24.45 12.85
CA LEU A 425 -26.38 25.84 13.16
C LEU A 425 -27.48 26.80 12.68
N LYS A 426 -28.07 26.59 11.49
CA LYS A 426 -29.25 27.36 11.05
C LYS A 426 -30.44 27.23 11.99
N THR A 427 -30.71 26.01 12.48
CA THR A 427 -31.84 25.78 13.41
C THR A 427 -31.62 26.38 14.80
N LEU A 428 -30.37 26.46 15.28
CA LEU A 428 -30.02 27.12 16.54
C LEU A 428 -29.94 28.65 16.42
N LEU A 429 -29.67 29.18 15.21
CA LEU A 429 -29.56 30.61 14.90
C LEU A 429 -30.90 31.26 14.49
N GLY A 430 -32.00 30.50 14.40
CA GLY A 430 -33.31 31.04 14.05
C GLY A 430 -33.38 31.72 12.67
N MET A 431 -32.57 31.27 11.70
CA MET A 431 -32.56 31.75 10.31
C MET A 431 -33.05 30.69 9.32
#